data_AF-A0AB35Y5T2-F1
#
_entry.id   AF-A0AB35Y5T2-F1
#
_cell.length_a   1.000
_cell.length_b   1.000
_cell.length_c   1.000
_cell.angle_alpha   90.00
_cell.angle_beta   90.00
_cell.angle_gamma   90.00
#
_symmetry.space_group_name_H-M   'P 1'
#
loop_
_entity.id
_entity.type
_entity.pdbx_description
1 polymer ?
#
loop_
_entity_poly.entity_id
_entity_poly.type
_entity_poly.pdbx_seq_one_letter_code
_entity_poly.pdbx_strand_id
1 'polypeptide(L)'
;MPEEALQAAFEIKTACDEISRRLLRWHWEHKPGSNSLGALLDHIAQRQQESPDYYDRMPDLSGKSSWQQLDTTICMRVLLDPEKDAEKPLDLLGNTSSPGAARRACNTVRTARNEAAHATDQTDAAQAAILFNEAIECLEDAYAGTAFRENELARYYRQAEELLSRCGAKEPVASSRAPAEEKPVARSTSRQSTRQNQRGSAQSRKTGSSRSAGKRTAAHGNSGRSSSAKGRENTKCKKKRKNSGNQTVMIVLLAALVLGLLVRAWSMGAV
;
A
#
# COMPACT_ATOMS: atom_id res chain seq x y z
N MET A 1 0.15 30.63 1.44
CA MET A 1 0.87 29.38 1.17
C MET A 1 0.06 28.23 0.52
N PRO A 2 -1.29 28.22 0.39
CA PRO A 2 -1.98 27.05 -0.20
C PRO A 2 -1.58 26.78 -1.66
N GLU A 3 -1.16 27.81 -2.39
CA GLU A 3 -0.67 27.69 -3.77
C GLU A 3 0.62 26.85 -3.88
N GLU A 4 1.55 26.98 -2.93
CA GLU A 4 2.81 26.22 -2.95
C GLU A 4 2.59 24.73 -2.67
N ALA A 5 1.64 24.41 -1.77
CA ALA A 5 1.26 23.04 -1.47
C ALA A 5 0.55 22.37 -2.65
N LEU A 6 -0.36 23.08 -3.33
CA LEU A 6 -1.01 22.55 -4.54
C LEU A 6 -0.02 22.36 -5.69
N GLN A 7 0.96 23.24 -5.82
CA GLN A 7 2.06 23.07 -6.76
C GLN A 7 2.90 21.81 -6.43
N ALA A 8 3.18 21.56 -5.15
CA ALA A 8 3.84 20.33 -4.70
C ALA A 8 3.02 19.08 -5.05
N ALA A 9 1.69 19.11 -4.87
CA ALA A 9 0.81 18.02 -5.31
C ALA A 9 0.92 17.76 -6.82
N PHE A 10 0.95 18.80 -7.66
CA PHE A 10 1.15 18.63 -9.10
C PHE A 10 2.50 17.98 -9.45
N GLU A 11 3.57 18.36 -8.74
CA GLU A 11 4.90 17.76 -8.91
C GLU A 11 4.92 16.28 -8.48
N ILE A 12 4.25 15.93 -7.37
CA ILE A 12 4.09 14.54 -6.92
C ILE A 12 3.37 13.71 -7.97
N LYS A 13 2.24 14.22 -8.48
CA LYS A 13 1.49 13.55 -9.55
C LYS A 13 2.38 13.30 -10.77
N THR A 14 3.14 14.31 -11.17
CA THR A 14 4.05 14.23 -12.33
C THR A 14 5.17 13.20 -12.12
N ALA A 15 5.78 13.16 -10.93
CA ALA A 15 6.78 12.15 -10.58
C ALA A 15 6.18 10.74 -10.57
N CYS A 16 5.01 10.56 -9.96
CA CYS A 16 4.31 9.27 -9.96
C CYS A 16 3.92 8.84 -11.38
N ASP A 17 3.54 9.78 -12.25
CA ASP A 17 3.23 9.51 -13.65
C ASP A 17 4.46 8.99 -14.42
N GLU A 18 5.63 9.60 -14.19
CA GLU A 18 6.92 9.12 -14.75
C GLU A 18 7.29 7.73 -14.23
N ILE A 19 7.21 7.53 -12.91
CA ILE A 19 7.49 6.25 -12.25
C ILE A 19 6.57 5.15 -12.80
N SER A 20 5.27 5.42 -12.96
CA SER A 20 4.29 4.46 -13.46
C SER A 20 4.62 3.96 -14.86
N ARG A 21 4.98 4.88 -15.78
CA ARG A 21 5.39 4.52 -17.15
C ARG A 21 6.69 3.73 -17.15
N ARG A 22 7.66 4.12 -16.31
CA ARG A 22 8.94 3.44 -16.18
C ARG A 22 8.75 2.01 -15.68
N LEU A 23 7.94 1.81 -14.64
CA LEU A 23 7.62 0.48 -14.11
C LEU A 23 6.95 -0.39 -15.16
N LEU A 24 5.91 0.13 -15.84
CA LEU A 24 5.24 -0.63 -16.90
C LEU A 24 6.22 -1.07 -17.97
N ARG A 25 7.01 -0.12 -18.48
CA ARG A 25 8.02 -0.38 -19.49
C ARG A 25 9.00 -1.45 -19.03
N TRP A 26 9.55 -1.31 -17.82
CA TRP A 26 10.53 -2.24 -17.28
C TRP A 26 9.94 -3.65 -17.21
N HIS A 27 8.75 -3.81 -16.61
CA HIS A 27 8.10 -5.12 -16.51
C HIS A 27 7.76 -5.72 -17.87
N TRP A 28 7.26 -4.89 -18.80
CA TRP A 28 6.92 -5.34 -20.14
C TRP A 28 8.15 -5.79 -20.94
N GLU A 29 9.25 -5.05 -20.84
CA GLU A 29 10.50 -5.36 -21.53
C GLU A 29 11.18 -6.63 -20.98
N HIS A 30 10.97 -6.94 -19.69
CA HIS A 30 11.59 -8.08 -19.00
C HIS A 30 10.73 -9.36 -18.94
N LYS A 31 9.47 -9.31 -19.40
CA LYS A 31 8.65 -10.52 -19.51
C LYS A 31 9.10 -11.38 -20.71
N PRO A 32 8.87 -12.71 -20.70
CA PRO A 32 9.14 -13.55 -21.86
C PRO A 32 8.22 -13.21 -23.06
N GLY A 33 8.72 -13.46 -24.27
CA GLY A 33 7.98 -13.27 -25.53
C GLY A 33 8.06 -11.84 -26.06
N SER A 34 7.03 -11.41 -26.81
CA SER A 34 7.02 -10.09 -27.47
C SER A 34 6.96 -8.96 -26.43
N ASN A 35 7.92 -8.04 -26.50
CA ASN A 35 8.17 -7.05 -25.46
C ASN A 35 8.34 -5.62 -26.02
N SER A 36 7.90 -5.41 -27.27
CA SER A 36 7.84 -4.07 -27.87
C SER A 36 6.65 -3.27 -27.35
N LEU A 37 6.70 -1.94 -27.49
CA LEU A 37 5.54 -1.09 -27.22
C LEU A 37 4.34 -1.46 -28.10
N GLY A 38 4.58 -1.77 -29.38
CA GLY A 38 3.51 -2.24 -30.28
C GLY A 38 2.81 -3.48 -29.74
N ALA A 39 3.56 -4.45 -29.22
CA ALA A 39 2.99 -5.65 -28.62
C ALA A 39 2.16 -5.36 -27.36
N LEU A 40 2.51 -4.32 -26.59
CA LEU A 40 1.67 -3.87 -25.47
C LEU A 40 0.36 -3.27 -25.98
N LEU A 41 0.43 -2.44 -27.01
CA LEU A 41 -0.77 -1.82 -27.60
C LEU A 41 -1.70 -2.90 -28.20
N ASP A 42 -1.13 -3.90 -28.87
CA ASP A 42 -1.87 -5.04 -29.41
C ASP A 42 -2.53 -5.86 -28.28
N HIS A 43 -1.81 -6.11 -27.18
CA HIS A 43 -2.36 -6.78 -25.99
C HIS A 43 -3.55 -6.01 -25.42
N ILE A 44 -3.40 -4.69 -25.25
CA ILE A 44 -4.48 -3.83 -24.75
C ILE A 44 -5.68 -3.85 -25.69
N ALA A 45 -5.46 -3.74 -27.01
CA ALA A 45 -6.52 -3.78 -28.01
C ALA A 45 -7.27 -5.13 -28.02
N GLN A 46 -6.56 -6.24 -27.86
CA GLN A 46 -7.19 -7.56 -27.69
C GLN A 46 -8.04 -7.61 -26.42
N ARG A 47 -7.50 -7.13 -25.30
CA ARG A 47 -8.21 -7.14 -24.02
C ARG A 47 -9.43 -6.21 -24.00
N GLN A 48 -9.41 -5.13 -24.77
CA GLN A 48 -10.59 -4.28 -25.01
C GLN A 48 -11.74 -5.04 -25.68
N GLN A 49 -11.44 -5.95 -26.61
CA GLN A 49 -12.45 -6.78 -27.27
C GLN A 49 -13.00 -7.87 -26.33
N GLU A 50 -12.13 -8.48 -25.53
CA GLU A 50 -12.50 -9.56 -24.60
C GLU A 50 -13.27 -9.04 -23.36
N SER A 51 -13.09 -7.78 -22.98
CA SER A 51 -13.71 -7.20 -21.78
C SER A 51 -14.07 -5.72 -22.01
N PRO A 52 -15.06 -5.41 -22.87
CA PRO A 52 -15.39 -4.04 -23.26
C PRO A 52 -15.81 -3.17 -22.08
N ASP A 53 -16.65 -3.68 -21.17
CA ASP A 53 -17.10 -2.94 -19.98
C ASP A 53 -15.96 -2.50 -19.08
N TYR A 54 -14.89 -3.31 -19.01
CA TYR A 54 -13.72 -3.01 -18.20
C TYR A 54 -12.87 -1.89 -18.81
N TYR A 55 -12.83 -1.81 -20.15
CA TYR A 55 -12.02 -0.85 -20.89
C TYR A 55 -12.79 0.32 -21.53
N ASP A 56 -14.11 0.39 -21.33
CA ASP A 56 -15.00 1.41 -21.92
C ASP A 56 -14.54 2.87 -21.67
N ARG A 57 -13.86 3.12 -20.54
CA ARG A 57 -13.35 4.46 -20.16
C ARG A 57 -11.85 4.64 -20.41
N MET A 58 -11.28 3.93 -21.38
CA MET A 58 -9.86 4.05 -21.65
C MET A 58 -9.48 5.35 -22.35
N PRO A 59 -8.31 5.92 -22.02
CA PRO A 59 -7.68 6.96 -22.83
C PRO A 59 -7.45 6.47 -24.26
N ASP A 60 -7.53 7.39 -25.23
CA ASP A 60 -7.23 7.07 -26.63
C ASP A 60 -5.74 6.71 -26.79
N LEU A 61 -5.51 5.52 -27.34
CA LEU A 61 -4.19 4.98 -27.63
C LEU A 61 -3.81 5.07 -29.12
N SER A 62 -4.69 5.64 -29.95
CA SER A 62 -4.41 5.85 -31.37
C SER A 62 -3.20 6.77 -31.57
N GLY A 63 -2.28 6.37 -32.45
CA GLY A 63 -1.08 7.14 -32.79
C GLY A 63 -0.01 7.22 -31.71
N LYS A 64 -0.13 6.49 -30.59
CA LYS A 64 0.91 6.44 -29.54
C LYS A 64 2.11 5.63 -30.03
N SER A 65 3.28 6.24 -30.06
CA SER A 65 4.53 5.65 -30.57
C SER A 65 5.66 5.62 -29.54
N SER A 66 5.44 6.15 -28.34
CA SER A 66 6.42 6.09 -27.25
C SER A 66 5.79 5.80 -25.89
N TRP A 67 6.58 5.19 -25.00
CA TRP A 67 6.20 4.91 -23.61
C TRP A 67 5.77 6.18 -22.85
N GLN A 68 6.40 7.31 -23.16
CA GLN A 68 6.13 8.62 -22.55
C GLN A 68 4.72 9.14 -22.87
N GLN A 69 4.13 8.72 -23.99
CA GLN A 69 2.80 9.15 -24.40
C GLN A 69 1.67 8.32 -23.77
N LEU A 70 2.00 7.21 -23.09
CA LEU A 70 1.01 6.38 -22.42
C LEU A 70 0.39 7.14 -21.24
N ASP A 71 -0.94 7.03 -21.14
CA ASP A 71 -1.65 7.52 -19.97
C ASP A 71 -1.31 6.65 -18.75
N THR A 72 -1.17 7.26 -17.59
CA THR A 72 -0.71 6.54 -16.41
C THR A 72 -1.82 5.73 -15.75
N THR A 73 -3.08 6.03 -16.04
CA THR A 73 -4.23 5.19 -15.68
C THR A 73 -4.13 3.83 -16.38
N ILE A 74 -3.77 3.80 -17.68
CA ILE A 74 -3.55 2.52 -18.37
C ILE A 74 -2.30 1.81 -17.84
N CYS A 75 -1.22 2.54 -17.53
CA CYS A 75 -0.03 1.94 -16.95
C CYS A 75 -0.33 1.20 -15.64
N MET A 76 -1.03 1.86 -14.71
CA MET A 76 -1.36 1.26 -13.42
C MET A 76 -2.39 0.14 -13.55
N ARG A 77 -3.32 0.23 -14.50
CA ARG A 77 -4.28 -0.83 -14.80
C ARG A 77 -3.57 -2.10 -15.28
N VAL A 78 -2.66 -1.99 -16.24
CA VAL A 78 -1.90 -3.15 -16.75
C VAL A 78 -0.98 -3.74 -15.68
N LEU A 79 -0.40 -2.92 -14.79
CA LEU A 79 0.48 -3.40 -13.71
C LEU A 79 -0.27 -4.07 -12.57
N LEU A 80 -1.42 -3.52 -12.14
CA LEU A 80 -2.05 -3.88 -10.86
C LEU A 80 -3.34 -4.68 -11.00
N ASP A 81 -4.09 -4.46 -12.07
CA ASP A 81 -5.43 -5.01 -12.15
C ASP A 81 -5.41 -6.41 -12.78
N PRO A 82 -5.89 -7.43 -12.08
CA PRO A 82 -5.83 -8.82 -12.56
C PRO A 82 -6.82 -9.05 -13.70
N GLU A 83 -6.36 -9.69 -14.77
CA GLU A 83 -7.19 -10.13 -15.90
C GLU A 83 -7.99 -11.41 -15.55
N LYS A 84 -8.97 -11.28 -14.65
CA LYS A 84 -9.70 -12.41 -14.06
C LYS A 84 -10.44 -13.30 -15.06
N ASP A 85 -10.84 -12.74 -16.20
CA ASP A 85 -11.64 -13.42 -17.23
C ASP A 85 -10.82 -13.73 -18.50
N ALA A 86 -9.50 -13.53 -18.47
CA ALA A 86 -8.63 -13.90 -19.58
C ALA A 86 -8.31 -15.40 -19.55
N GLU A 87 -8.31 -16.05 -20.72
CA GLU A 87 -7.81 -17.43 -20.83
C GLU A 87 -6.34 -17.56 -20.41
N LYS A 88 -5.57 -16.48 -20.59
CA LYS A 88 -4.16 -16.37 -20.20
C LYS A 88 -3.90 -15.02 -19.53
N PRO A 89 -4.21 -14.88 -18.22
CA PRO A 89 -4.08 -13.63 -17.51
C PRO A 89 -2.65 -13.09 -17.53
N LEU A 90 -2.49 -11.82 -17.87
CA LEU A 90 -1.22 -11.12 -17.76
C LEU A 90 -0.91 -10.84 -16.28
N ASP A 91 0.19 -11.41 -15.78
CA ASP A 91 0.77 -11.06 -14.48
C ASP A 91 2.21 -10.58 -14.64
N LEU A 92 2.37 -9.27 -14.84
CA LEU A 92 3.68 -8.64 -14.99
C LEU A 92 4.49 -8.68 -13.69
N LEU A 93 3.84 -8.47 -12.55
CA LEU A 93 4.51 -8.35 -11.26
C LEU A 93 4.92 -9.71 -10.67
N GLY A 94 4.26 -10.78 -11.09
CA GLY A 94 4.50 -12.16 -10.65
C GLY A 94 5.89 -12.69 -10.96
N ASN A 95 6.57 -12.15 -11.97
CA ASN A 95 7.89 -12.63 -12.43
C ASN A 95 9.08 -11.97 -11.72
N THR A 96 8.83 -11.04 -10.78
CA THR A 96 9.92 -10.40 -10.02
C THR A 96 10.47 -11.32 -8.93
N SER A 97 11.67 -11.02 -8.44
CA SER A 97 12.28 -11.71 -7.29
C SER A 97 11.43 -11.58 -6.01
N SER A 98 10.67 -10.50 -5.88
CA SER A 98 9.76 -10.23 -4.76
C SER A 98 8.41 -9.68 -5.22
N PRO A 99 7.49 -10.53 -5.73
CA PRO A 99 6.20 -10.08 -6.28
C PRO A 99 5.35 -9.28 -5.29
N GLY A 100 5.43 -9.63 -4.00
CA GLY A 100 4.74 -8.89 -2.94
C GLY A 100 5.27 -7.46 -2.76
N ALA A 101 6.58 -7.24 -2.91
CA ALA A 101 7.17 -5.90 -2.83
C ALA A 101 6.82 -5.08 -4.08
N ALA A 102 6.95 -5.68 -5.27
CA ALA A 102 6.57 -5.05 -6.54
C ALA A 102 5.10 -4.58 -6.55
N ARG A 103 4.18 -5.42 -6.07
CA ARG A 103 2.76 -5.05 -5.91
C ARG A 103 2.54 -3.94 -4.89
N ARG A 104 3.28 -3.93 -3.78
CA ARG A 104 3.19 -2.84 -2.79
C ARG A 104 3.65 -1.52 -3.40
N ALA A 105 4.83 -1.50 -4.03
CA ALA A 105 5.39 -0.32 -4.68
C ALA A 105 4.46 0.26 -5.74
N CYS A 106 3.93 -0.56 -6.65
CA CYS A 106 2.97 -0.09 -7.64
C CYS A 106 1.70 0.47 -6.97
N ASN A 107 1.19 -0.16 -5.91
CA ASN A 107 0.02 0.35 -5.21
C ASN A 107 0.28 1.68 -4.49
N THR A 108 1.41 1.85 -3.81
CA THR A 108 1.75 3.09 -3.12
C THR A 108 1.96 4.23 -4.11
N VAL A 109 2.62 3.99 -5.26
CA VAL A 109 2.70 4.95 -6.37
C VAL A 109 1.31 5.36 -6.88
N ARG A 110 0.39 4.40 -7.08
CA ARG A 110 -0.99 4.71 -7.49
C ARG A 110 -1.71 5.57 -6.45
N THR A 111 -1.55 5.23 -5.17
CA THR A 111 -2.20 5.96 -4.07
C THR A 111 -1.67 7.39 -3.99
N ALA A 112 -0.34 7.59 -4.00
CA ALA A 112 0.28 8.91 -4.00
C ALA A 112 -0.17 9.76 -5.20
N ARG A 113 -0.18 9.18 -6.40
CA ARG A 113 -0.66 9.84 -7.62
C ARG A 113 -2.11 10.29 -7.50
N ASN A 114 -2.99 9.41 -7.03
CA ASN A 114 -4.41 9.69 -6.93
C ASN A 114 -4.70 10.75 -5.87
N GLU A 115 -4.02 10.68 -4.71
CA GLU A 115 -4.10 11.72 -3.68
C GLU A 115 -3.68 13.08 -4.25
N ALA A 116 -2.52 13.12 -4.90
CA ALA A 116 -1.99 14.32 -5.53
C ALA A 116 -2.91 14.90 -6.62
N ALA A 117 -3.53 14.04 -7.43
CA ALA A 117 -4.42 14.46 -8.51
C ALA A 117 -5.75 15.03 -8.01
N HIS A 118 -6.15 14.69 -6.79
CA HIS A 118 -7.39 15.16 -6.17
C HIS A 118 -7.18 16.20 -5.09
N ALA A 119 -5.93 16.65 -4.88
CA ALA A 119 -5.62 17.63 -3.87
C ALA A 119 -6.33 18.97 -4.16
N THR A 120 -7.09 19.44 -3.18
CA THR A 120 -7.82 20.72 -3.24
C THR A 120 -7.33 21.74 -2.22
N ASP A 121 -6.61 21.28 -1.21
CA ASP A 121 -6.02 22.12 -0.19
C ASP A 121 -4.63 21.64 0.28
N GLN A 122 -4.08 22.33 1.27
CA GLN A 122 -2.78 22.01 1.84
C GLN A 122 -2.74 20.66 2.57
N THR A 123 -3.87 20.22 3.14
CA THR A 123 -3.95 18.94 3.86
C THR A 123 -3.84 17.78 2.89
N ASP A 124 -4.57 17.85 1.79
CA ASP A 124 -4.50 16.83 0.72
C ASP A 124 -3.09 16.79 0.12
N ALA A 125 -2.47 17.95 -0.12
CA ALA A 125 -1.11 18.04 -0.62
C ALA A 125 -0.06 17.47 0.35
N ALA A 126 -0.23 17.71 1.66
CA ALA A 126 0.61 17.11 2.70
C ALA A 126 0.46 15.59 2.74
N GLN A 127 -0.77 15.09 2.62
CA GLN A 127 -1.03 13.65 2.57
C GLN A 127 -0.42 13.01 1.32
N ALA A 128 -0.52 13.66 0.17
CA ALA A 128 0.12 13.23 -1.07
C ALA A 128 1.65 13.14 -0.92
N ALA A 129 2.27 14.11 -0.24
CA ALA A 129 3.72 14.12 -0.01
C ALA A 129 4.17 12.97 0.91
N ILE A 130 3.40 12.66 1.97
CA ILE A 130 3.65 11.50 2.85
C ILE A 130 3.57 10.20 2.06
N LEU A 131 2.51 10.03 1.26
CA LEU A 131 2.32 8.84 0.43
C LEU A 131 3.39 8.73 -0.65
N PHE A 132 3.87 9.86 -1.18
CA PHE A 132 4.96 9.87 -2.16
C PHE A 132 6.26 9.37 -1.53
N ASN A 133 6.59 9.80 -0.31
CA ASN A 133 7.75 9.31 0.43
C ASN A 133 7.67 7.79 0.68
N GLU A 134 6.52 7.30 1.16
CA GLU A 134 6.26 5.86 1.32
C GLU A 134 6.37 5.10 -0.01
N ALA A 135 5.97 5.73 -1.12
CA ALA A 135 6.14 5.15 -2.44
C ALA A 135 7.63 4.99 -2.81
N ILE A 136 8.49 5.97 -2.49
CA ILE A 136 9.93 5.87 -2.75
C ILE A 136 10.58 4.76 -1.91
N GLU A 137 10.20 4.62 -0.64
CA GLU A 137 10.64 3.50 0.21
C GLU A 137 10.27 2.14 -0.40
N CYS A 138 9.02 2.00 -0.84
CA CYS A 138 8.56 0.77 -1.48
C CYS A 138 9.28 0.50 -2.82
N LEU A 139 9.64 1.55 -3.57
CA LEU A 139 10.38 1.43 -4.82
C LEU A 139 11.82 0.96 -4.57
N GLU A 140 12.47 1.46 -3.53
CA GLU A 140 13.80 0.98 -3.12
C GLU A 140 13.73 -0.52 -2.76
N ASP A 141 12.81 -0.89 -1.87
CA ASP A 141 12.59 -2.28 -1.44
C ASP A 141 12.35 -3.25 -2.61
N ALA A 142 11.63 -2.79 -3.64
CA ALA A 142 11.18 -3.65 -4.74
C ALA A 142 12.11 -3.62 -5.96
N TYR A 143 12.78 -2.50 -6.21
CA TYR A 143 13.42 -2.22 -7.49
C TYR A 143 14.84 -1.63 -7.42
N ALA A 144 15.43 -1.48 -6.24
CA ALA A 144 16.82 -1.06 -6.14
C ALA A 144 17.75 -2.01 -6.90
N GLY A 145 18.64 -1.46 -7.71
CA GLY A 145 19.56 -2.22 -8.56
C GLY A 145 18.91 -2.91 -9.77
N THR A 146 17.60 -2.70 -10.00
CA THR A 146 16.88 -3.26 -11.16
C THR A 146 16.24 -2.14 -11.99
N ALA A 147 14.96 -1.84 -11.77
CA ALA A 147 14.26 -0.78 -12.49
C ALA A 147 14.78 0.62 -12.11
N PHE A 148 15.42 0.77 -10.95
CA PHE A 148 16.01 2.03 -10.47
C PHE A 148 17.46 1.85 -10.01
N ARG A 149 18.32 2.79 -10.42
CA ARG A 149 19.68 2.91 -9.87
C ARG A 149 19.65 3.67 -8.54
N GLU A 150 20.65 3.44 -7.71
CA GLU A 150 20.79 4.08 -6.39
C GLU A 150 20.76 5.61 -6.47
N ASN A 151 21.43 6.20 -7.46
CA ASN A 151 21.46 7.65 -7.65
C ASN A 151 20.12 8.23 -8.08
N GLU A 152 19.26 7.44 -8.74
CA GLU A 152 17.91 7.85 -9.12
C GLU A 152 16.98 7.81 -7.92
N LEU A 153 17.06 6.76 -7.09
CA LEU A 153 16.33 6.68 -5.82
C LEU A 153 16.73 7.82 -4.88
N ALA A 154 18.02 8.10 -4.74
CA ALA A 154 18.52 9.22 -3.94
C ALA A 154 18.05 10.60 -4.47
N ARG A 155 17.76 10.73 -5.76
CA ARG A 155 17.12 11.94 -6.30
C ARG A 155 15.64 12.02 -5.88
N TYR A 156 14.90 10.91 -5.96
CA TYR A 156 13.50 10.89 -5.53
C TYR A 156 13.32 11.11 -4.04
N TYR A 157 14.20 10.59 -3.18
CA TYR A 157 14.18 10.87 -1.75
C TYR A 157 14.37 12.36 -1.45
N ARG A 158 15.38 13.00 -2.04
CA ARG A 158 15.58 14.45 -1.90
C ARG A 158 14.38 15.25 -2.38
N GLN A 159 13.77 14.83 -3.48
CA GLN A 159 12.53 15.45 -3.98
C GLN A 159 11.38 15.26 -2.99
N ALA A 160 11.21 14.08 -2.41
CA ALA A 160 10.16 13.81 -1.42
C ALA A 160 10.32 14.66 -0.15
N GLU A 161 11.55 14.78 0.37
CA GLU A 161 11.87 15.64 1.53
C GLU A 161 11.55 17.12 1.28
N GLU A 162 11.90 17.62 0.08
CA GLU A 162 11.59 18.99 -0.32
C GLU A 162 10.07 19.22 -0.40
N LEU A 163 9.33 18.30 -1.00
CA LEU A 163 7.88 18.36 -1.13
C LEU A 163 7.17 18.29 0.23
N LEU A 164 7.63 17.43 1.14
CA LEU A 164 7.14 17.36 2.52
C LEU A 164 7.31 18.71 3.24
N SER A 165 8.49 19.30 3.11
CA SER A 165 8.82 20.61 3.69
C SER A 165 7.90 21.72 3.18
N ARG A 166 7.67 21.75 1.85
CA ARG A 166 6.78 22.73 1.19
C ARG A 166 5.32 22.57 1.60
N CYS A 167 4.85 21.34 1.82
CA CYS A 167 3.49 21.08 2.28
C CYS A 167 3.30 21.36 3.79
N GLY A 168 4.38 21.58 4.55
CA GLY A 168 4.34 21.66 6.01
C GLY A 168 4.04 20.30 6.66
N ALA A 169 4.22 19.21 5.92
CA ALA A 169 4.07 17.85 6.41
C ALA A 169 5.32 17.49 7.21
N LYS A 170 5.19 17.33 8.53
CA LYS A 170 6.22 16.62 9.30
C LYS A 170 6.01 15.14 9.03
N GLU A 171 7.08 14.43 8.63
CA GLU A 171 7.03 12.97 8.53
C GLU A 171 6.42 12.36 9.80
N PRO A 172 5.57 11.32 9.71
CA PRO A 172 5.38 10.44 10.85
C PRO A 172 6.72 9.76 11.11
N VAL A 173 7.47 10.28 12.08
CA VAL A 173 8.80 9.82 12.50
C VAL A 173 8.77 8.32 12.80
N ALA A 174 9.05 7.51 11.79
CA ALA A 174 9.43 6.10 11.91
C ALA A 174 10.96 6.01 12.02
N SER A 175 11.57 6.86 12.84
CA SER A 175 12.95 6.69 13.29
C SER A 175 13.09 7.30 14.68
N SER A 176 12.61 6.58 15.69
CA SER A 176 12.98 6.84 17.08
C SER A 176 14.40 6.35 17.32
N ARG A 177 15.38 7.05 16.74
CA ARG A 177 16.72 7.16 17.33
C ARG A 177 16.78 8.52 18.02
N ALA A 178 16.13 8.61 19.18
CA ALA A 178 16.37 9.71 20.09
C ALA A 178 17.82 9.60 20.61
N PRO A 179 18.64 10.66 20.58
CA PRO A 179 19.80 10.72 21.46
C PRO A 179 19.27 10.87 22.88
N ALA A 180 19.68 9.93 23.74
CA ALA A 180 19.41 10.00 25.17
C ALA A 180 20.14 11.22 25.74
N GLU A 181 19.41 12.27 26.09
CA GLU A 181 19.89 13.23 27.08
C GLU A 181 19.43 12.79 28.47
N GLU A 182 20.41 12.76 29.35
CA GLU A 182 20.38 12.19 30.69
C GLU A 182 20.22 13.33 31.73
N LYS A 183 19.49 13.02 32.82
CA LYS A 183 19.42 13.67 34.17
C LYS A 183 18.22 14.61 34.48
N PRO A 184 17.86 14.76 35.78
CA PRO A 184 17.69 13.73 36.80
C PRO A 184 16.35 13.85 37.57
N VAL A 185 16.09 12.81 38.35
CA VAL A 185 14.92 12.50 39.19
C VAL A 185 14.59 13.57 40.24
N ALA A 186 13.30 13.92 40.35
CA ALA A 186 12.73 14.48 41.57
C ALA A 186 11.46 13.72 41.98
N ARG A 187 11.44 13.35 43.26
CA ARG A 187 10.52 12.44 43.95
C ARG A 187 9.50 13.26 44.74
N SER A 188 8.20 12.94 44.63
CA SER A 188 7.28 13.16 45.76
C SER A 188 6.04 12.28 45.68
N THR A 189 5.84 11.55 46.76
CA THR A 189 4.77 10.64 47.16
C THR A 189 3.50 11.38 47.60
N SER A 190 2.31 10.81 47.36
CA SER A 190 1.30 10.59 48.43
C SER A 190 0.04 9.87 47.91
N ARG A 191 -0.27 8.75 48.57
CA ARG A 191 -1.56 8.03 48.58
C ARG A 191 -2.65 8.89 49.25
N GLN A 192 -3.92 8.76 48.85
CA GLN A 192 -5.02 8.48 49.80
C GLN A 192 -6.31 8.02 49.10
N SER A 193 -6.91 6.96 49.64
CA SER A 193 -8.24 6.44 49.29
C SER A 193 -9.35 7.13 50.06
N THR A 194 -10.57 7.15 49.53
CA THR A 194 -11.78 6.93 50.33
C THR A 194 -12.94 6.33 49.53
N ARG A 195 -13.60 5.35 50.17
CA ARG A 195 -14.90 4.71 49.84
C ARG A 195 -16.02 5.79 49.87
N GLN A 196 -17.25 5.62 49.37
CA GLN A 196 -18.25 4.62 49.80
C GLN A 196 -19.64 4.95 49.18
N ASN A 197 -20.43 3.89 48.87
CA ASN A 197 -21.92 3.80 48.90
C ASN A 197 -22.77 4.73 47.97
N GLN A 198 -23.95 4.39 47.45
CA GLN A 198 -24.94 3.34 47.77
C GLN A 198 -26.00 3.20 46.65
N ARG A 199 -26.40 1.94 46.37
CA ARG A 199 -27.76 1.36 46.24
C ARG A 199 -28.83 1.89 45.24
N GLY A 200 -29.45 0.89 44.58
CA GLY A 200 -30.87 0.84 44.17
C GLY A 200 -31.06 0.09 42.84
N SER A 201 -31.28 -1.23 42.80
CA SER A 201 -32.59 -1.93 42.83
C SER A 201 -33.51 -1.56 41.65
N ALA A 202 -34.21 -2.43 40.92
CA ALA A 202 -34.36 -3.88 40.78
C ALA A 202 -35.33 -4.13 39.60
N GLN A 203 -35.52 -5.41 39.26
CA GLN A 203 -36.69 -6.02 38.55
C GLN A 203 -36.78 -5.86 37.01
N SER A 204 -36.64 -6.95 36.23
CA SER A 204 -37.67 -8.00 35.96
C SER A 204 -38.49 -7.62 34.72
N ARG A 205 -38.90 -8.47 33.76
CA ARG A 205 -39.24 -9.90 33.74
C ARG A 205 -39.28 -10.37 32.27
N LYS A 206 -39.16 -11.69 32.06
CA LYS A 206 -39.31 -12.43 30.80
C LYS A 206 -40.77 -12.52 30.33
N THR A 207 -40.99 -12.66 29.02
CA THR A 207 -41.98 -13.51 28.30
C THR A 207 -41.63 -13.40 26.79
N GLY A 208 -41.73 -14.36 25.87
CA GLY A 208 -42.30 -15.70 25.84
C GLY A 208 -43.07 -15.88 24.52
N SER A 209 -42.67 -16.83 23.66
CA SER A 209 -43.50 -17.51 22.62
C SER A 209 -43.96 -16.64 21.41
N SER A 210 -44.23 -17.08 20.17
CA SER A 210 -44.26 -18.38 19.46
C SER A 210 -44.48 -18.12 17.96
N ARG A 211 -43.82 -18.95 17.13
CA ARG A 211 -44.27 -19.67 15.91
C ARG A 211 -45.33 -19.11 14.92
N SER A 212 -45.08 -19.56 13.67
CA SER A 212 -46.01 -19.83 12.54
C SER A 212 -46.39 -18.65 11.64
N ALA A 213 -46.77 -18.79 10.38
CA ALA A 213 -46.50 -19.73 9.28
C ALA A 213 -47.29 -19.18 8.06
N GLY A 214 -46.76 -19.33 6.85
CA GLY A 214 -47.60 -19.47 5.66
C GLY A 214 -48.06 -18.21 4.91
N LYS A 215 -47.62 -18.11 3.66
CA LYS A 215 -48.45 -18.26 2.43
C LYS A 215 -48.15 -17.19 1.36
N ARG A 216 -48.06 -17.71 0.15
CA ARG A 216 -47.71 -17.11 -1.15
C ARG A 216 -48.87 -16.29 -1.73
N THR A 217 -48.59 -15.23 -2.49
CA THR A 217 -49.26 -14.88 -3.78
C THR A 217 -48.47 -13.80 -4.54
N ALA A 218 -48.62 -13.82 -5.87
CA ALA A 218 -47.79 -13.17 -6.88
C ALA A 218 -48.26 -11.76 -7.31
N ALA A 219 -47.32 -11.07 -7.98
CA ALA A 219 -47.45 -10.08 -9.06
C ALA A 219 -48.21 -8.76 -8.82
N HIS A 220 -47.51 -7.61 -8.90
CA HIS A 220 -47.69 -6.57 -9.94
C HIS A 220 -46.69 -5.40 -9.78
N GLY A 221 -46.27 -4.79 -10.89
CA GLY A 221 -46.21 -3.31 -11.00
C GLY A 221 -44.92 -2.54 -10.70
N ASN A 222 -44.11 -2.34 -11.74
CA ASN A 222 -43.43 -1.11 -12.22
C ASN A 222 -42.93 0.02 -11.27
N SER A 223 -41.72 0.50 -11.62
CA SER A 223 -41.15 1.85 -11.46
C SER A 223 -40.69 2.34 -10.08
N GLY A 224 -39.44 2.80 -10.00
CA GLY A 224 -38.96 3.57 -8.85
C GLY A 224 -37.45 3.57 -8.68
N ARG A 225 -36.77 4.50 -9.36
CA ARG A 225 -35.45 5.04 -8.98
C ARG A 225 -35.30 5.09 -7.44
N SER A 226 -34.30 4.42 -6.89
CA SER A 226 -33.74 4.80 -5.59
C SER A 226 -32.27 4.43 -5.48
N SER A 227 -31.47 5.46 -5.23
CA SER A 227 -30.07 5.45 -4.84
C SER A 227 -29.87 4.67 -3.53
N SER A 228 -29.07 3.60 -3.56
CA SER A 228 -28.63 2.91 -2.36
C SER A 228 -27.15 3.21 -2.10
N ALA A 229 -26.92 4.28 -1.33
CA ALA A 229 -25.70 4.48 -0.58
C ALA A 229 -25.95 3.96 0.85
N LYS A 230 -25.58 2.70 1.13
CA LYS A 230 -25.15 2.24 2.48
C LYS A 230 -24.87 0.74 2.46
N GLY A 231 -23.60 0.39 2.67
CA GLY A 231 -23.17 -1.00 2.84
C GLY A 231 -21.70 -1.11 3.19
N ARG A 232 -21.22 -0.26 4.12
CA ARG A 232 -19.85 -0.31 4.63
C ARG A 232 -19.80 -1.36 5.74
N GLU A 233 -19.68 -2.62 5.36
CA GLU A 233 -19.56 -3.72 6.32
C GLU A 233 -18.08 -3.90 6.71
N ASN A 234 -17.77 -3.50 7.95
CA ASN A 234 -16.49 -3.68 8.62
C ASN A 234 -16.17 -5.17 8.78
N THR A 235 -15.29 -5.71 7.93
CA THR A 235 -14.67 -7.01 8.17
C THR A 235 -13.41 -6.85 9.03
N LYS A 236 -13.59 -6.96 10.35
CA LYS A 236 -12.48 -7.21 11.30
C LYS A 236 -11.93 -8.61 11.06
N CYS A 237 -10.93 -8.76 10.19
CA CYS A 237 -10.15 -9.99 10.10
C CYS A 237 -8.96 -9.92 11.07
N LYS A 238 -9.10 -10.50 12.27
CA LYS A 238 -7.98 -10.77 13.18
C LYS A 238 -7.10 -11.87 12.59
N LYS A 239 -6.03 -11.50 11.88
CA LYS A 239 -5.03 -12.47 11.42
C LYS A 239 -4.05 -12.78 12.56
N LYS A 240 -4.21 -13.98 13.13
CA LYS A 240 -3.31 -14.58 14.12
C LYS A 240 -1.96 -14.86 13.43
N ARG A 241 -0.96 -14.00 13.65
CA ARG A 241 0.44 -14.25 13.25
C ARG A 241 0.96 -15.48 14.00
N LYS A 242 1.16 -16.61 13.30
CA LYS A 242 2.09 -17.66 13.74
C LYS A 242 3.44 -17.38 13.08
N ASN A 243 4.31 -16.71 13.83
CA ASN A 243 5.73 -16.59 13.49
C ASN A 243 6.42 -17.88 13.97
N SER A 244 6.49 -18.90 13.09
CA SER A 244 7.07 -20.22 13.41
C SER A 244 7.90 -20.73 12.24
N GLY A 245 8.68 -19.85 11.61
CA GLY A 245 9.63 -20.23 10.54
C GLY A 245 11.07 -19.78 10.79
N ASN A 246 11.27 -18.85 11.72
CA ASN A 246 12.54 -18.16 11.96
C ASN A 246 13.15 -18.44 13.34
N GLN A 247 12.39 -18.98 14.29
CA GLN A 247 12.93 -19.35 15.61
C GLN A 247 13.93 -20.52 15.52
N THR A 248 13.64 -21.54 14.72
CA THR A 248 14.54 -22.69 14.55
C THR A 248 15.86 -22.29 13.88
N VAL A 249 15.81 -21.43 12.86
CA VAL A 249 17.00 -20.92 12.17
C VAL A 249 17.86 -20.07 13.10
N MET A 250 17.24 -19.21 13.92
CA MET A 250 17.95 -18.41 14.93
C MET A 250 18.61 -19.27 16.01
N ILE A 251 17.94 -20.34 16.46
CA ILE A 251 18.51 -21.27 17.45
C ILE A 251 19.73 -22.00 16.86
N VAL A 252 19.66 -22.47 15.61
CA VAL A 252 20.77 -23.15 14.95
C VAL A 252 21.96 -22.21 14.74
N LEU A 253 21.72 -20.96 14.32
CA LEU A 253 22.77 -19.96 14.17
C LEU A 253 23.45 -19.62 15.50
N LEU A 254 22.68 -19.46 16.58
CA LEU A 254 23.23 -19.23 17.92
C LEU A 254 24.07 -20.41 18.41
N ALA A 255 23.61 -21.64 18.21
CA ALA A 255 24.35 -22.84 18.61
C ALA A 255 25.68 -22.96 17.85
N ALA A 256 25.70 -22.68 16.55
CA ALA A 256 26.92 -22.69 15.75
C ALA A 256 27.93 -21.63 16.21
N LEU A 257 27.44 -20.45 16.59
CA LEU A 257 28.28 -19.34 17.07
C LEU A 257 28.92 -19.68 18.42
N VAL A 258 28.15 -20.25 19.36
CA VAL A 258 28.66 -20.70 20.67
C VAL A 258 29.69 -21.82 20.51
N LEU A 259 29.45 -22.80 19.63
CA LEU A 259 30.42 -23.85 19.34
C LEU A 259 31.71 -23.30 18.73
N GLY A 260 31.61 -22.34 17.79
CA GLY A 260 32.78 -21.67 17.21
C GLY A 260 33.61 -20.92 18.26
N LEU A 261 32.96 -20.26 19.22
CA LEU A 261 33.63 -19.58 20.32
C LEU A 261 34.29 -20.55 21.30
N LEU A 262 33.65 -21.68 21.61
CA LEU A 262 34.23 -22.72 22.47
C LEU A 262 35.46 -23.37 21.83
N VAL A 263 35.41 -23.71 20.54
CA VAL A 263 36.57 -24.24 19.80
C VAL A 263 37.73 -23.23 19.81
N ARG A 264 37.42 -21.94 19.64
CA ARG A 264 38.42 -20.88 19.71
C ARG A 264 39.03 -20.72 21.11
N ALA A 265 38.23 -20.82 22.16
CA ALA A 265 38.70 -20.74 23.54
C ALA A 265 39.62 -21.93 23.92
N TRP A 266 39.28 -23.13 23.44
CA TRP A 266 40.12 -24.33 23.63
C TRP A 266 41.43 -24.24 22.83
N SER A 267 41.38 -23.70 21.61
CA SER A 267 42.59 -23.45 20.81
C SER A 267 43.51 -22.36 21.40
N MET A 268 42.99 -21.51 22.29
CA MET A 268 43.76 -20.47 22.97
C MET A 268 44.24 -20.88 24.38
N GLY A 269 44.06 -22.14 24.77
CA GLY A 269 44.58 -22.66 26.04
C GLY A 269 43.88 -22.12 27.29
N ALA A 270 42.61 -21.75 27.18
CA ALA A 270 41.80 -21.31 28.31
C ALA A 270 40.95 -22.45 28.90
N VAL A 271 41.61 -23.55 29.32
CA VAL A 271 41.22 -24.44 30.44
C VAL A 271 42.50 -25.00 31.04
#